data_AF-A0AAV0L176-F1
#
_entry.id   AF-A0AAV0L176-F1
#
_cell.length_a   1.000
_cell.length_b   1.000
_cell.length_c   1.000
_cell.angle_alpha   90.00
_cell.angle_beta   90.00
_cell.angle_gamma   90.00
#
_symmetry.space_group_name_H-M   'P 1'
#
loop_
_entity.id
_entity.type
_entity.pdbx_description
1 polymer ?
#
loop_
_entity_poly.entity_id
_entity_poly.type
_entity_poly.pdbx_seq_one_letter_code
_entity_poly.pdbx_strand_id
1 'polypeptide(L)'
;MGYAAPEYIQLGRLTSKSDVWSYGVFLYELLTGRWPLDRNRPKNEQKLLEWVKPYLSEKRFQHILDPRLEGRFRLRSAQKLANIANDRTWD
;
A
#
# COMPACT_ATOMS: atom_id res chain seq x y z
N MET A 1 13.65 -0.01 -3.95
CA MET A 1 13.15 -0.99 -2.96
C MET A 1 11.73 -0.60 -2.63
N GLY A 2 10.73 -1.41 -2.99
CA GLY A 2 9.32 -1.06 -2.79
C GLY A 2 8.79 -1.32 -1.38
N TYR A 3 9.40 -2.27 -0.65
CA TYR A 3 8.98 -2.69 0.69
C TYR A 3 9.87 -2.15 1.82
N ALA A 4 11.01 -1.56 1.50
CA ALA A 4 11.96 -1.13 2.50
C ALA A 4 11.46 0.13 3.20
N ALA A 5 11.45 0.08 4.53
CA ALA A 5 11.08 1.21 5.36
C ALA A 5 12.07 2.37 5.18
N PRO A 6 11.63 3.64 5.18
CA PRO A 6 12.51 4.79 5.02
C PRO A 6 13.66 4.80 6.03
N GLU A 7 13.37 4.48 7.29
CA GLU A 7 14.35 4.40 8.37
C GLU A 7 15.34 3.24 8.18
N TYR A 8 14.90 2.13 7.59
CA TYR A 8 15.80 1.02 7.24
C TYR A 8 16.78 1.46 6.14
N ILE A 9 16.28 2.14 5.11
CA ILE A 9 17.12 2.64 4.00
C ILE A 9 18.12 3.69 4.51
N GLN A 10 17.68 4.60 5.38
CA GLN A 10 18.50 5.71 5.85
C GLN A 10 19.52 5.29 6.91
N LEU A 11 19.13 4.43 7.85
CA LEU A 11 19.91 4.12 9.06
C LEU A 11 20.50 2.71 9.05
N GLY A 12 20.11 1.85 8.10
CA GLY A 12 20.51 0.44 8.07
C GLY A 12 19.95 -0.38 9.23
N ARG A 13 18.96 0.15 9.97
CA ARG A 13 18.43 -0.49 11.18
C ARG A 13 17.27 -1.41 10.84
N LEU A 14 17.48 -2.71 10.98
CA LEU A 14 16.41 -3.70 10.94
C LEU A 14 15.71 -3.71 12.31
N THR A 15 14.40 -3.45 12.33
CA THR A 15 13.60 -3.42 13.55
C THR A 15 12.22 -4.02 13.30
N SER A 16 11.50 -4.36 14.37
CA SER A 16 10.09 -4.78 14.21
C SER A 16 9.21 -3.71 13.55
N LYS A 17 9.60 -2.41 13.61
CA LYS A 17 8.90 -1.34 12.89
C LYS A 17 9.10 -1.43 11.37
N SER A 18 10.30 -1.76 10.91
CA SER A 18 10.55 -1.93 9.47
C SER A 18 9.80 -3.14 8.89
N ASP A 19 9.60 -4.19 9.69
CA ASP A 19 8.78 -5.35 9.29
C ASP A 19 7.31 -4.95 9.17
N VAL A 20 6.77 -4.21 10.14
CA VAL A 20 5.40 -3.66 10.10
C VAL A 20 5.20 -2.77 8.87
N TRP A 21 6.18 -1.93 8.54
CA TRP A 21 6.15 -1.12 7.31
C TRP A 21 6.00 -2.00 6.06
N SER A 22 6.88 -3.01 5.92
CA SER A 22 6.87 -3.91 4.76
C SER A 22 5.56 -4.69 4.64
N TYR A 23 4.96 -5.07 5.77
CA TYR A 23 3.64 -5.69 5.84
C TYR A 23 2.52 -4.76 5.37
N GLY A 24 2.56 -3.47 5.74
CA GLY A 24 1.61 -2.47 5.24
C GLY A 24 1.68 -2.28 3.73
N VAL A 25 2.90 -2.26 3.16
CA VAL A 25 3.10 -2.25 1.70
C VAL A 25 2.49 -3.49 1.05
N PHE A 26 2.71 -4.67 1.64
CA PHE A 26 2.14 -5.93 1.14
C PHE A 26 0.60 -5.92 1.19
N LEU A 27 -0.02 -5.37 2.23
CA LEU A 27 -1.48 -5.23 2.28
C LEU A 27 -2.00 -4.35 1.14
N TYR A 28 -1.29 -3.29 0.78
CA TYR A 28 -1.66 -2.48 -0.39
C TYR A 28 -1.43 -3.21 -1.71
N GLU A 29 -0.37 -3.99 -1.84
CA GLU A 29 -0.17 -4.84 -3.01
C GLU A 29 -1.34 -5.82 -3.20
N LEU A 30 -1.79 -6.46 -2.12
CA LEU A 30 -2.95 -7.36 -2.15
C LEU A 30 -4.25 -6.65 -2.53
N LEU A 31 -4.49 -5.46 -1.97
CA LEU A 31 -5.71 -4.70 -2.26
C LEU A 31 -5.75 -4.21 -3.71
N THR A 32 -4.61 -3.82 -4.26
CA THR A 32 -4.51 -3.09 -5.53
C THR A 32 -4.12 -3.96 -6.71
N GLY A 33 -3.52 -5.13 -6.46
CA GLY A 33 -2.92 -5.97 -7.49
C GLY A 33 -1.71 -5.35 -8.18
N ARG A 34 -1.18 -4.24 -7.65
CA ARG A 34 -0.04 -3.50 -8.22
C ARG A 34 1.24 -3.83 -7.45
N TRP A 35 2.36 -3.91 -8.16
CA TRP A 35 3.67 -4.01 -7.53
C TRP A 35 4.00 -2.73 -6.74
N PRO A 36 4.65 -2.83 -5.57
CA PRO A 36 5.05 -1.68 -4.77
C PRO A 36 5.93 -0.67 -5.51
N LEU A 37 6.73 -1.16 -6.46
CA LEU A 37 7.52 -0.34 -7.37
C LEU A 37 7.40 -0.89 -8.80
N ASP A 38 6.76 -0.14 -9.67
CA ASP A 38 6.55 -0.50 -11.08
C ASP A 38 7.10 0.61 -11.99
N ARG A 39 8.28 0.37 -12.58
CA ARG A 39 8.97 1.35 -13.44
C ARG A 39 8.32 1.52 -14.81
N ASN A 40 7.39 0.66 -15.19
CA ASN A 40 6.69 0.74 -16.47
C ASN A 40 5.49 1.70 -16.40
N ARG A 41 5.12 2.17 -15.20
CA ARG A 41 4.04 3.14 -14.99
C ARG A 41 4.52 4.60 -15.13
N PRO A 42 3.59 5.55 -15.32
CA PRO A 42 3.88 6.98 -15.24
C PRO A 42 4.61 7.33 -13.94
N LYS A 43 5.52 8.32 -13.97
CA LYS A 43 6.41 8.66 -12.84
C LYS A 43 5.70 8.79 -11.49
N ASN A 44 4.53 9.42 -11.47
CA ASN A 44 3.69 9.65 -10.29
C ASN A 44 2.91 8.41 -9.81
N GLU A 45 2.95 7.30 -10.57
CA GLU A 45 2.29 6.04 -10.25
C GLU A 45 3.27 4.89 -10.01
N GLN A 46 4.58 5.13 -10.16
CA GLN A 46 5.58 4.05 -10.03
C GLN A 46 5.66 3.51 -8.62
N LYS A 47 5.47 4.37 -7.61
CA LYS A 47 5.46 3.99 -6.20
C LYS A 47 4.04 3.82 -5.73
N LEU A 48 3.71 2.61 -5.28
CA LEU A 48 2.36 2.24 -4.87
C LEU A 48 1.80 3.16 -3.78
N LEU A 49 2.59 3.44 -2.74
CA LEU A 49 2.13 4.25 -1.60
C LEU A 49 1.82 5.71 -2.01
N GLU A 50 2.63 6.29 -2.91
CA GLU A 50 2.38 7.65 -3.41
C GLU A 50 1.11 7.69 -4.27
N TRP A 51 0.87 6.64 -5.05
CA TRP A 51 -0.35 6.51 -5.87
C TRP A 51 -1.61 6.30 -5.02
N VAL A 52 -1.56 5.48 -3.97
CA VAL A 52 -2.74 5.15 -3.14
C VAL A 52 -3.18 6.34 -2.26
N LYS A 53 -2.24 7.13 -1.76
CA LYS A 53 -2.47 8.23 -0.80
C LYS A 53 -3.70 9.12 -1.08
N PRO A 54 -3.93 9.64 -2.31
CA PRO A 54 -5.10 10.47 -2.61
C PRO A 54 -6.46 9.73 -2.61
N TYR A 55 -6.47 8.40 -2.58
CA TYR A 55 -7.68 7.57 -2.65
C TYR A 55 -8.11 6.97 -1.31
N LEU A 56 -7.38 7.24 -0.22
CA LEU A 56 -7.67 6.67 1.09
C LEU A 56 -8.99 7.14 1.72
N SER A 57 -9.62 8.16 1.16
CA SER A 57 -11.00 8.54 1.51
C SER A 57 -12.02 7.48 1.06
N GLU A 58 -13.02 7.20 1.90
CA GLU A 58 -14.04 6.15 1.63
C GLU A 58 -14.69 6.28 0.23
N LYS A 59 -14.97 7.51 -0.21
CA LYS A 59 -15.58 7.78 -1.52
C LYS A 59 -14.70 7.40 -2.71
N ARG A 60 -13.37 7.42 -2.53
CA ARG A 60 -12.39 7.14 -3.59
C ARG A 60 -11.73 5.78 -3.45
N PHE A 61 -11.87 5.11 -2.30
CA PHE A 61 -11.22 3.85 -1.99
C PHE A 61 -11.48 2.74 -3.01
N GLN A 62 -12.67 2.67 -3.61
CA GLN A 62 -12.99 1.66 -4.62
C GLN A 62 -12.08 1.74 -5.86
N HIS A 63 -11.49 2.91 -6.16
CA HIS A 63 -10.63 3.11 -7.32
C HIS A 63 -9.26 2.45 -7.18
N ILE A 64 -8.86 2.10 -5.95
CA ILE A 64 -7.58 1.42 -5.72
C ILE A 64 -7.71 -0.10 -5.74
N LEU A 65 -8.93 -0.64 -5.73
CA LEU A 65 -9.12 -2.09 -5.62
C LEU A 65 -8.77 -2.79 -6.92
N ASP A 66 -8.14 -3.97 -6.81
CA ASP A 66 -7.72 -4.76 -7.96
C ASP A 66 -8.94 -5.09 -8.84
N PRO A 67 -8.97 -4.62 -10.11
CA PRO A 67 -10.08 -4.88 -11.01
C PRO A 67 -10.30 -6.37 -11.28
N ARG A 68 -9.26 -7.21 -11.11
CA ARG A 68 -9.34 -8.68 -11.26
C ARG A 68 -10.17 -9.35 -10.17
N LEU A 69 -10.48 -8.66 -9.09
CA LEU A 69 -11.41 -9.16 -8.07
C LEU A 69 -12.85 -9.20 -8.60
N GLU A 70 -13.19 -8.47 -9.67
CA GLU A 70 -14.51 -8.51 -10.32
C GLU A 70 -15.68 -8.29 -9.33
N GLY A 71 -15.49 -7.41 -8.34
CA GLY A 71 -16.51 -7.16 -7.31
C GLY A 71 -16.69 -8.29 -6.28
N ARG A 72 -15.90 -9.36 -6.34
CA ARG A 72 -15.93 -10.51 -5.42
C ARG A 72 -15.20 -10.22 -4.11
N PHE A 73 -15.57 -9.12 -3.46
CA PHE A 73 -15.02 -8.72 -2.18
C PHE A 73 -16.07 -7.96 -1.37
N ARG A 74 -15.90 -7.94 -0.04
CA ARG A 74 -16.68 -7.06 0.84
C ARG A 74 -15.93 -5.75 1.01
N LEU A 75 -16.53 -4.64 0.58
CA LEU A 75 -15.91 -3.31 0.68
C LEU A 75 -15.43 -2.99 2.10
N ARG A 76 -16.23 -3.32 3.12
CA ARG A 76 -15.84 -3.11 4.53
C ARG A 76 -14.58 -3.87 4.92
N SER A 77 -14.41 -5.11 4.42
CA SER A 77 -13.22 -5.92 4.70
C SER A 77 -11.98 -5.32 4.05
N ALA A 78 -12.11 -4.85 2.80
CA ALA A 78 -11.02 -4.16 2.10
C ALA A 78 -10.64 -2.85 2.81
N GLN A 79 -11.62 -2.06 3.24
CA GLN A 79 -11.39 -0.84 4.02
C GLN A 79 -10.68 -1.15 5.35
N LYS A 80 -11.06 -2.23 6.03
CA LYS A 80 -10.40 -2.65 7.27
C LYS A 80 -8.92 -3.01 7.04
N LEU A 81 -8.60 -3.70 5.94
CA LEU A 81 -7.21 -3.98 5.57
C LEU A 81 -6.43 -2.69 5.29
N ALA A 82 -7.02 -1.74 4.58
CA ALA A 82 -6.38 -0.45 4.31
C ALA A 82 -6.16 0.37 5.59
N ASN A 83 -7.10 0.30 6.55
CA ASN A 83 -6.92 0.94 7.85
C ASN A 83 -5.76 0.31 8.62
N ILE A 84 -5.63 -1.03 8.61
CA ILE A 84 -4.49 -1.73 9.22
C ILE A 84 -3.18 -1.33 8.53
N ALA A 85 -3.18 -1.21 7.20
CA ALA A 85 -2.01 -0.76 6.46
C ALA A 85 -1.62 0.68 6.88
N ASN A 86 -2.60 1.58 6.99
CA ASN A 86 -2.38 2.99 7.32
C ASN A 86 -1.90 3.25 8.74
N ASP A 87 -2.39 2.48 9.71
CA ASP A 87 -2.19 2.71 11.14
C ASP A 87 -0.70 2.72 11.56
N ARG A 88 0.22 2.26 10.68
CA ARG A 88 1.66 2.15 11.00
C ARG A 88 2.64 2.41 9.85
N THR A 89 2.17 2.76 8.65
CA THR A 89 3.05 3.14 7.51
C THR A 89 3.22 4.65 7.32
N TRP A 90 2.57 5.49 8.12
CA TRP A 90 2.58 6.95 7.89
C TRP A 90 2.89 7.81 9.12
N ASP A 91 3.18 7.19 10.26
CA ASP A 91 3.72 7.86 11.45
C ASP A 91 5.25 8.04 11.36
#